data_AF-A0A3C0C7I0-F1
#
_entry.id   AF-A0A3C0C7I0-F1
#
_cell.length_a   1.000
_cell.length_b   1.000
_cell.length_c   1.000
_cell.angle_alpha   90.00
_cell.angle_beta   90.00
_cell.angle_gamma   90.00
#
_symmetry.space_group_name_H-M   'P 1'
#
loop_
_entity.id
_entity.type
_entity.pdbx_description
1 polymer ?
#
loop_
_entity_poly.entity_id
_entity_poly.type
_entity_poly.pdbx_seq_one_letter_code
_entity_poly.pdbx_strand_id
1 'polypeptide(L)'
;MNDKIQNAMRNIPSMDKILSMPWIGRYEAEIGRDPVKSVISGVLDDQRAKILKDPDTAFDSDKIAAEAEKRLKTRAYKSLKPVVNATGVVLHTNLGRSLLAKEAMEAVSSVAGCYSTLEYSPASGSRGQRNDHVEWLICRLTGAEAAIVVNNNAAAVILSLGALAKDRETVISRGELVEIGGSFRIPEIMALSGSRM
;
A
#
# COMPACT_ATOMS: atom_id res chain seq x y z
N MET A 1 -9.88 -26.77 -36.20
CA MET A 1 -8.72 -26.37 -35.36
C MET A 1 -7.55 -27.18 -35.87
N ASN A 2 -6.42 -26.57 -36.23
CA ASN A 2 -5.31 -27.26 -36.91
C ASN A 2 -4.82 -28.44 -36.03
N ASP A 3 -4.75 -29.67 -36.56
CA ASP A 3 -4.42 -30.89 -35.78
C ASP A 3 -3.10 -30.74 -35.00
N LYS A 4 -2.17 -29.95 -35.54
CA LYS A 4 -0.92 -29.56 -34.88
C LYS A 4 -1.15 -28.78 -33.56
N ILE A 5 -2.05 -27.81 -33.56
CA ILE A 5 -2.40 -27.01 -32.37
C ILE A 5 -3.04 -27.91 -31.31
N GLN A 6 -3.94 -28.81 -31.73
CA GLN A 6 -4.63 -29.72 -30.81
C GLN A 6 -3.66 -30.71 -30.14
N ASN A 7 -2.68 -31.23 -30.89
CA ASN A 7 -1.62 -32.08 -30.34
C ASN A 7 -0.66 -31.31 -29.42
N ALA A 8 -0.26 -30.09 -29.77
CA ALA A 8 0.58 -29.26 -28.91
C ALA A 8 -0.12 -28.88 -27.59
N MET A 9 -1.42 -28.58 -27.64
CA MET A 9 -2.23 -28.27 -26.44
C MET A 9 -2.37 -29.46 -25.48
N ARG A 10 -2.44 -30.69 -25.99
CA ARG A 10 -2.50 -31.92 -25.18
C ARG A 10 -1.24 -32.16 -24.35
N ASN A 11 -0.11 -31.57 -24.75
CA ASN A 11 1.15 -31.70 -24.03
C ASN A 11 1.22 -30.76 -22.79
N ILE A 12 0.30 -29.81 -22.65
CA ILE A 12 0.22 -28.96 -21.47
C ILE A 12 -0.28 -29.80 -20.26
N PRO A 13 0.44 -29.82 -19.12
CA PRO A 13 0.07 -30.57 -17.94
C PRO A 13 -1.18 -29.97 -17.33
N SER A 14 -1.93 -30.83 -16.65
CA SER A 14 -3.05 -30.36 -15.84
C SER A 14 -2.55 -29.44 -14.72
N MET A 15 -3.43 -28.53 -14.31
CA MET A 15 -3.22 -27.69 -13.14
C MET A 15 -2.78 -28.52 -11.92
N ASP A 16 -3.44 -29.65 -11.70
CA ASP A 16 -3.18 -30.54 -10.56
C ASP A 16 -1.77 -31.14 -10.60
N LYS A 17 -1.25 -31.42 -11.79
CA LYS A 17 0.13 -31.95 -11.95
C LYS A 17 1.18 -30.90 -11.60
N ILE A 18 0.92 -29.61 -11.87
CA ILE A 18 1.82 -28.53 -11.44
C ILE A 18 1.69 -28.30 -9.93
N LEU A 19 0.46 -28.23 -9.42
CA LEU A 19 0.20 -28.02 -7.99
C LEU A 19 0.76 -29.14 -7.10
N SER A 20 0.90 -30.36 -7.62
CA SER A 20 1.49 -31.47 -6.87
C SER A 20 3.03 -31.48 -6.85
N MET A 21 3.69 -30.53 -7.52
CA MET A 21 5.16 -30.46 -7.52
C MET A 21 5.70 -30.07 -6.14
N PRO A 22 6.80 -30.69 -5.65
CA PRO A 22 7.30 -30.45 -4.28
C PRO A 22 7.62 -28.99 -3.94
N TRP A 23 8.05 -28.21 -4.94
CA TRP A 23 8.44 -26.81 -4.76
C TRP A 23 7.24 -25.86 -4.60
N ILE A 24 6.01 -26.30 -4.88
CA ILE A 24 4.79 -25.50 -4.72
C ILE A 24 4.41 -25.31 -3.26
N GLY A 25 4.59 -26.34 -2.42
CA GLY A 25 4.14 -26.32 -1.03
C GLY A 25 4.66 -25.14 -0.22
N ARG A 26 5.90 -24.70 -0.47
CA ARG A 26 6.46 -23.50 0.20
C ARG A 26 5.71 -22.22 -0.15
N TYR A 27 5.25 -22.08 -1.39
CA TYR A 27 4.52 -20.90 -1.84
C TYR A 27 3.07 -20.94 -1.37
N GLU A 28 2.45 -22.12 -1.32
CA GLU A 28 1.11 -22.26 -0.73
C GLU A 28 1.11 -21.88 0.76
N ALA A 29 2.17 -22.25 1.48
CA ALA A 29 2.34 -21.85 2.88
C ALA A 29 2.58 -20.33 3.06
N GLU A 30 3.23 -19.68 2.09
CA GLU A 30 3.62 -18.26 2.20
C GLU A 30 2.53 -17.29 1.73
N ILE A 31 1.90 -17.57 0.58
CA ILE A 31 0.90 -16.67 -0.05
C ILE A 31 -0.48 -17.30 -0.19
N GLY A 32 -0.68 -18.54 0.27
CA GLY A 32 -1.95 -19.25 0.15
C GLY A 32 -2.16 -19.93 -1.19
N ARG A 33 -3.06 -20.92 -1.21
CA ARG A 33 -3.33 -21.76 -2.38
C ARG A 33 -3.96 -21.02 -3.56
N ASP A 34 -4.90 -20.11 -3.30
CA ASP A 34 -5.60 -19.41 -4.39
C ASP A 34 -4.68 -18.46 -5.18
N PRO A 35 -3.82 -17.64 -4.54
CA PRO A 35 -2.82 -16.85 -5.27
C PRO A 35 -1.83 -17.71 -6.05
N VAL A 36 -1.39 -18.84 -5.49
CA VAL A 36 -0.53 -19.81 -6.21
C VAL A 36 -1.24 -20.33 -7.46
N LYS A 37 -2.50 -20.73 -7.32
CA LYS A 37 -3.32 -21.22 -8.43
C LYS A 37 -3.50 -20.17 -9.51
N SER A 38 -3.77 -18.92 -9.13
CA SER A 38 -3.90 -17.80 -10.06
C SER A 38 -2.62 -17.57 -10.88
N VAL A 39 -1.45 -17.61 -10.23
CA VAL A 39 -0.17 -17.42 -10.90
C VAL A 39 0.11 -18.53 -11.91
N ILE A 40 -0.09 -19.79 -11.52
CA ILE A 40 0.13 -20.94 -12.41
C ILE A 40 -0.87 -20.91 -13.58
N SER A 41 -2.14 -20.56 -13.34
CA SER A 41 -3.12 -20.38 -14.42
C SER A 41 -2.61 -19.38 -15.44
N GLY A 42 -2.11 -18.23 -14.99
CA GLY A 42 -1.54 -17.22 -15.89
C GLY A 42 -0.36 -17.72 -16.71
N VAL A 43 0.52 -18.56 -16.13
CA VAL A 43 1.63 -19.18 -16.88
C VAL A 43 1.13 -20.17 -17.94
N LEU A 44 0.12 -20.97 -17.59
CA LEU A 44 -0.50 -21.91 -18.52
C LEU A 44 -1.25 -21.18 -19.64
N ASP A 45 -1.94 -20.09 -19.33
CA ASP A 45 -2.65 -19.26 -20.30
C ASP A 45 -1.68 -18.57 -21.28
N ASP A 46 -0.55 -18.07 -20.78
CA ASP A 46 0.52 -17.54 -21.64
C ASP A 46 1.09 -18.61 -22.57
N GLN A 47 1.22 -19.86 -22.09
CA GLN A 47 1.68 -20.96 -22.93
C GLN A 47 0.65 -21.35 -23.99
N ARG A 48 -0.63 -21.41 -23.63
CA ARG A 48 -1.73 -21.62 -24.59
C ARG A 48 -1.71 -20.54 -25.67
N ALA A 49 -1.53 -19.28 -25.29
CA ALA A 49 -1.45 -18.17 -26.23
C ALA A 49 -0.25 -18.26 -27.18
N LYS A 50 0.90 -18.78 -26.72
CA LYS A 50 2.08 -19.04 -27.58
C LYS A 50 1.80 -20.14 -28.60
N ILE A 51 1.23 -21.27 -28.18
CA ILE A 51 0.91 -22.40 -29.05
C ILE A 51 -0.13 -22.02 -30.12
N LEU A 52 -1.08 -21.14 -29.79
CA LEU A 52 -2.04 -20.62 -30.78
C LEU A 52 -1.38 -19.79 -31.89
N LYS A 53 -0.27 -19.11 -31.59
CA LYS A 53 0.47 -18.29 -32.56
C LYS A 53 1.51 -19.09 -33.33
N ASP A 54 2.18 -20.02 -32.67
CA ASP A 54 3.20 -20.90 -33.23
C ASP A 54 2.96 -22.35 -32.78
N PRO A 55 2.32 -23.18 -33.63
CA PRO A 55 2.01 -24.58 -33.31
C PRO A 55 3.24 -25.47 -33.09
N ASP A 56 4.42 -25.05 -33.55
CA ASP A 56 5.67 -25.80 -33.37
C ASP A 56 6.35 -25.45 -32.01
N THR A 57 5.72 -24.57 -31.21
CA THR A 57 6.13 -24.29 -29.82
C THR A 57 6.09 -25.58 -29.00
N ALA A 58 7.26 -26.15 -28.71
CA ALA A 58 7.37 -27.32 -27.85
C ALA A 58 6.90 -26.99 -26.41
N PHE A 59 6.11 -27.90 -25.84
CA PHE A 59 5.87 -27.90 -24.41
C PHE A 59 7.13 -28.35 -23.69
N ASP A 60 7.55 -27.58 -22.69
CA ASP A 60 8.71 -27.85 -21.86
C ASP A 60 8.31 -27.65 -20.39
N SER A 61 8.21 -28.77 -19.66
CA SER A 61 7.79 -28.77 -18.25
C SER A 61 8.72 -27.96 -17.37
N ASP A 62 10.01 -28.01 -17.66
CA ASP A 62 11.03 -27.39 -16.82
C ASP A 62 11.03 -25.89 -17.03
N LYS A 63 10.84 -25.43 -18.28
CA LYS A 63 10.65 -23.98 -18.56
C LYS A 63 9.38 -23.43 -17.91
N ILE A 64 8.28 -24.17 -17.91
CA ILE A 64 7.02 -23.72 -17.30
C ILE A 64 7.09 -23.74 -15.78
N ALA A 65 7.72 -24.75 -15.19
CA ALA A 65 8.01 -24.78 -13.77
C ALA A 65 8.91 -23.61 -13.36
N ALA A 66 9.99 -23.34 -14.11
CA ALA A 66 10.89 -22.22 -13.85
C ALA A 66 10.20 -20.85 -13.97
N GLU A 67 9.34 -20.65 -14.98
CA GLU A 67 8.58 -19.41 -15.13
C GLU A 67 7.53 -19.25 -14.02
N ALA A 68 6.83 -20.34 -13.65
CA ALA A 68 5.91 -20.33 -12.52
C ALA A 68 6.63 -20.03 -11.20
N GLU A 69 7.78 -20.66 -10.94
CA GLU A 69 8.61 -20.39 -9.77
C GLU A 69 9.07 -18.93 -9.74
N LYS A 70 9.51 -18.38 -10.86
CA LYS A 70 9.93 -16.96 -10.98
C LYS A 70 8.78 -16.01 -10.63
N ARG A 71 7.58 -16.24 -11.16
CA ARG A 71 6.40 -15.40 -10.87
C ARG A 71 5.95 -15.56 -9.43
N LEU A 72 5.92 -16.79 -8.92
CA LEU A 72 5.57 -17.08 -7.53
C LEU A 72 6.57 -16.43 -6.57
N LYS A 73 7.86 -16.50 -6.83
CA LYS A 73 8.90 -15.80 -6.07
C LYS A 73 8.67 -14.28 -6.05
N THR A 74 8.27 -13.70 -7.17
CA THR A 74 7.95 -12.27 -7.27
C THR A 74 6.70 -11.89 -6.48
N ARG A 75 5.68 -12.76 -6.45
CA ARG A 75 4.42 -12.52 -5.69
C ARG A 75 4.57 -12.77 -4.19
N ALA A 76 5.36 -13.77 -3.82
CA ALA A 76 5.75 -14.04 -2.45
C ALA A 76 6.67 -12.96 -1.87
N TYR A 77 7.33 -12.19 -2.75
CA TYR A 77 8.22 -11.13 -2.33
C TYR A 77 7.48 -10.01 -1.57
N LYS A 78 7.79 -9.87 -0.28
CA LYS A 78 7.32 -8.76 0.56
C LYS A 78 7.97 -7.45 0.09
N SER A 79 7.18 -6.59 -0.54
CA SER A 79 7.66 -5.32 -1.12
C SER A 79 8.12 -4.31 -0.06
N LEU A 80 7.47 -4.29 1.10
CA LEU A 80 7.86 -3.47 2.25
C LEU A 80 8.75 -4.29 3.19
N LYS A 81 9.97 -3.80 3.42
CA LYS A 81 10.98 -4.49 4.24
C LYS A 81 11.83 -3.50 5.03
N PRO A 82 12.38 -3.92 6.19
CA PRO A 82 13.37 -3.13 6.91
C PRO A 82 14.61 -2.89 6.04
N VAL A 83 15.23 -1.74 6.22
CA VAL A 83 16.47 -1.33 5.54
C VAL A 83 17.44 -0.71 6.54
N VAL A 84 18.73 -0.77 6.26
CA VAL A 84 19.77 -0.05 7.01
C VAL A 84 20.02 1.29 6.33
N ASN A 85 19.75 2.39 7.01
CA ASN A 85 20.02 3.73 6.49
C ASN A 85 21.48 4.12 6.74
N ALA A 86 22.31 4.10 5.68
CA ALA A 86 23.71 4.54 5.72
C ALA A 86 23.95 5.91 5.07
N THR A 87 22.88 6.68 4.79
CA THR A 87 22.98 7.97 4.07
C THR A 87 23.35 9.15 4.97
N GLY A 88 23.23 9.00 6.29
CA GLY A 88 23.34 10.10 7.25
C GLY A 88 22.11 11.03 7.28
N VAL A 89 21.10 10.82 6.41
CA VAL A 89 19.86 11.60 6.41
C VAL A 89 18.89 11.05 7.44
N VAL A 90 18.60 11.84 8.48
CA VAL A 90 17.69 11.44 9.57
C VAL A 90 16.24 11.34 9.09
N LEU A 91 15.70 12.42 8.50
CA LEU A 91 14.34 12.45 7.95
C LEU A 91 14.33 12.04 6.48
N HIS A 92 14.57 10.76 6.23
CA HIS A 92 14.65 10.26 4.86
C HIS A 92 13.25 9.97 4.28
N THR A 93 12.77 10.84 3.39
CA THR A 93 11.41 10.75 2.80
C THR A 93 11.12 9.40 2.13
N ASN A 94 12.06 8.88 1.35
CA ASN A 94 11.90 7.59 0.67
C ASN A 94 12.00 6.35 1.59
N LEU A 95 12.61 6.49 2.77
CA LEU A 95 12.79 5.38 3.73
C LEU A 95 11.78 5.43 4.89
N GLY A 96 10.73 6.26 4.78
CA GLY A 96 9.66 6.31 5.77
C GLY A 96 9.76 7.40 6.83
N ARG A 97 10.61 8.42 6.65
CA ARG A 97 10.78 9.57 7.57
C ARG A 97 11.22 9.12 8.96
N SER A 98 10.55 9.58 10.01
CA SER A 98 10.89 9.33 11.40
C SER A 98 10.58 7.89 11.82
N LEU A 99 11.51 7.27 12.56
CA LEU A 99 11.25 6.01 13.24
C LEU A 99 10.40 6.25 14.49
N LEU A 100 9.59 5.26 14.87
CA LEU A 100 8.87 5.27 16.14
C LEU A 100 9.79 4.80 17.27
N ALA A 101 9.65 5.43 18.43
CA ALA A 101 10.24 4.93 19.67
C ALA A 101 9.61 3.58 20.05
N LYS A 102 10.33 2.78 20.84
CA LYS A 102 9.87 1.43 21.24
C LYS A 102 8.53 1.49 21.97
N GLU A 103 8.39 2.45 22.87
CA GLU A 103 7.20 2.70 23.68
C GLU A 103 6.00 3.07 22.80
N ALA A 104 6.23 3.83 21.72
CA ALA A 104 5.18 4.17 20.76
C ALA A 104 4.72 2.95 19.94
N MET A 105 5.66 2.08 19.54
CA MET A 105 5.32 0.83 18.85
C MET A 105 4.54 -0.13 19.75
N GLU A 106 4.95 -0.25 21.01
CA GLU A 106 4.26 -1.06 22.02
C GLU A 106 2.83 -0.55 22.26
N ALA A 107 2.64 0.77 22.38
CA ALA A 107 1.32 1.38 22.52
C ALA A 107 0.40 1.08 21.31
N VAL A 108 0.89 1.26 20.08
CA VAL A 108 0.14 0.92 18.87
C VAL A 108 -0.24 -0.56 18.85
N SER A 109 0.72 -1.45 19.13
CA SER A 109 0.47 -2.90 19.13
C SER A 109 -0.55 -3.31 20.19
N SER A 110 -0.57 -2.66 21.35
CA SER A 110 -1.48 -2.99 22.45
C SER A 110 -2.95 -2.73 22.12
N VAL A 111 -3.23 -1.75 21.25
CA VAL A 111 -4.59 -1.34 20.87
C VAL A 111 -5.01 -1.95 19.53
N ALA A 112 -4.08 -2.19 18.60
CA ALA A 112 -4.39 -2.68 17.26
C ALA A 112 -4.92 -4.12 17.22
N GLY A 113 -4.65 -4.92 18.25
CA GLY A 113 -5.07 -6.34 18.33
C GLY A 113 -6.44 -6.58 18.98
N CYS A 114 -7.14 -5.55 19.43
CA CYS A 114 -8.39 -5.68 20.18
C CYS A 114 -9.37 -4.53 19.92
N TYR A 115 -10.61 -4.66 20.42
CA TYR A 115 -11.55 -3.54 20.46
C TYR A 115 -11.03 -2.46 21.43
N SER A 116 -11.29 -1.20 21.11
CA SER A 116 -10.81 -0.06 21.89
C SER A 116 -11.84 1.05 22.02
N THR A 117 -11.57 1.97 22.93
CA THR A 117 -12.39 3.18 23.17
C THR A 117 -12.16 4.27 22.14
N LEU A 118 -11.81 3.90 20.90
CA LEU A 118 -11.45 4.84 19.83
C LEU A 118 -12.52 5.92 19.62
N GLU A 119 -13.80 5.54 19.62
CA GLU A 119 -14.94 6.46 19.54
C GLU A 119 -15.98 6.17 20.63
N TYR A 120 -15.53 5.72 21.81
CA TYR A 120 -16.41 5.39 22.93
C TYR A 120 -15.90 6.06 24.20
N SER A 121 -16.78 6.75 24.92
CA SER A 121 -16.47 7.38 26.20
C SER A 121 -16.92 6.48 27.35
N PRO A 122 -15.99 5.94 28.17
CA PRO A 122 -16.36 5.16 29.35
C PRO A 122 -17.11 5.97 30.41
N ALA A 123 -16.88 7.30 30.46
CA ALA A 123 -17.52 8.17 31.44
C ALA A 123 -19.02 8.38 31.17
N SER A 124 -19.40 8.53 29.90
CA SER A 124 -20.80 8.72 29.50
C SER A 124 -21.49 7.43 29.03
N GLY A 125 -20.73 6.36 28.79
CA GLY A 125 -21.24 5.11 28.25
C GLY A 125 -21.75 5.22 26.81
N SER A 126 -21.31 6.24 26.06
CA SER A 126 -21.86 6.60 24.74
C SER A 126 -20.75 6.87 23.72
N ARG A 127 -21.14 7.20 22.48
CA ARG A 127 -20.19 7.57 21.41
C ARG A 127 -19.40 8.82 21.80
N GLY A 128 -18.07 8.72 21.75
CA GLY A 128 -17.13 9.82 21.96
C GLY A 128 -16.42 10.24 20.68
N GLN A 129 -15.56 11.26 20.75
CA GLN A 129 -14.75 11.68 19.61
C GLN A 129 -13.32 11.12 19.71
N ARG A 130 -12.79 10.64 18.58
CA ARG A 130 -11.43 10.10 18.54
C ARG A 130 -10.34 11.14 18.82
N ASN A 131 -10.62 12.43 18.59
CA ASN A 131 -9.66 13.51 18.83
C ASN A 131 -9.48 13.83 20.31
N ASP A 132 -10.46 13.49 21.17
CA ASP A 132 -10.39 13.74 22.61
C ASP A 132 -9.13 13.13 23.25
N HIS A 133 -8.66 11.99 22.71
CA HIS A 133 -7.47 11.28 23.18
C HIS A 133 -6.16 12.07 22.98
N VAL A 134 -6.11 12.99 22.01
CA VAL A 134 -4.87 13.68 21.60
C VAL A 134 -4.94 15.20 21.71
N GLU A 135 -6.14 15.79 21.66
CA GLU A 135 -6.32 17.25 21.67
C GLU A 135 -5.67 17.88 22.90
N TRP A 136 -5.98 17.37 24.09
CA TRP A 136 -5.46 17.92 25.34
C TRP A 136 -3.92 17.88 25.42
N LEU A 137 -3.30 16.84 24.83
CA LEU A 137 -1.83 16.72 24.77
C LEU A 137 -1.24 17.84 23.91
N ILE A 138 -1.86 18.10 22.75
CA ILE A 138 -1.42 19.15 21.83
C ILE A 138 -1.62 20.52 22.47
N CYS A 139 -2.81 20.80 23.02
CA CYS A 139 -3.09 22.06 23.71
C CYS A 139 -2.13 22.29 24.88
N ARG A 140 -1.78 21.25 25.64
CA ARG A 140 -0.77 21.34 26.72
C ARG A 140 0.61 21.71 26.20
N LEU A 141 1.01 21.18 25.04
CA LEU A 141 2.33 21.43 24.44
C LEU A 141 2.42 22.81 23.78
N THR A 142 1.35 23.28 23.15
CA THR A 142 1.35 24.50 22.32
C THR A 142 0.77 25.71 23.02
N GLY A 143 -0.05 25.53 24.06
CA GLY A 143 -0.86 26.58 24.68
C GLY A 143 -2.08 26.99 23.86
N ALA A 144 -2.41 26.27 22.79
CA ALA A 144 -3.59 26.56 21.97
C ALA A 144 -4.91 26.24 22.69
N GLU A 145 -5.97 26.98 22.38
CA GLU A 145 -7.31 26.81 22.97
C GLU A 145 -7.98 25.49 22.57
N ALA A 146 -7.68 24.98 21.37
CA ALA A 146 -8.20 23.74 20.81
C ALA A 146 -7.22 23.14 19.78
N ALA A 147 -7.35 21.84 19.50
CA ALA A 147 -6.51 21.17 18.51
C ALA A 147 -7.22 20.01 17.80
N ILE A 148 -6.92 19.84 16.50
CA ILE A 148 -7.42 18.72 15.71
C ILE A 148 -6.27 18.02 14.98
N VAL A 149 -6.33 16.69 14.93
CA VAL A 149 -5.41 15.87 14.14
C VAL A 149 -6.13 15.35 12.90
N VAL A 150 -5.48 15.51 11.76
CA VAL A 150 -5.94 14.98 10.46
C VAL A 150 -4.87 14.07 9.87
N ASN A 151 -5.18 13.42 8.76
CA ASN A 151 -4.31 12.42 8.12
C ASN A 151 -2.85 12.88 7.94
N ASN A 152 -2.64 14.08 7.42
CA ASN A 152 -1.31 14.68 7.26
C ASN A 152 -1.41 16.21 7.13
N ASN A 153 -0.27 16.89 7.07
CA ASN A 153 -0.23 18.34 6.95
C ASN A 153 -0.91 18.86 5.67
N ALA A 154 -0.92 18.09 4.58
CA ALA A 154 -1.59 18.52 3.36
C ALA A 154 -3.11 18.60 3.52
N ALA A 155 -3.68 17.60 4.17
CA ALA A 155 -5.09 17.63 4.56
C ALA A 155 -5.36 18.78 5.54
N ALA A 156 -4.43 19.09 6.43
CA ALA A 156 -4.57 20.22 7.37
C ALA A 156 -4.68 21.55 6.62
N VAL A 157 -3.78 21.82 5.67
CA VAL A 157 -3.82 23.06 4.87
C VAL A 157 -5.12 23.16 4.06
N ILE A 158 -5.54 22.08 3.40
CA ILE A 158 -6.81 22.05 2.64
C ILE A 158 -7.99 22.33 3.57
N LEU A 159 -8.04 21.68 4.73
CA LEU A 159 -9.13 21.83 5.69
C LEU A 159 -9.17 23.25 6.26
N SER A 160 -8.03 23.81 6.66
CA SER A 160 -7.93 25.17 7.19
C SER A 160 -8.39 26.20 6.17
N LEU A 161 -7.90 26.14 4.93
CA LEU A 161 -8.29 27.06 3.87
C LEU A 161 -9.76 26.87 3.48
N GLY A 162 -10.23 25.63 3.35
CA GLY A 162 -11.62 25.33 3.00
C GLY A 162 -12.61 25.76 4.09
N ALA A 163 -12.23 25.72 5.36
CA ALA A 163 -13.07 26.16 6.47
C ALA A 163 -13.09 27.69 6.63
N LEU A 164 -11.96 28.36 6.42
CA LEU A 164 -11.79 29.78 6.76
C LEU A 164 -11.87 30.74 5.56
N ALA A 165 -11.48 30.28 4.37
CA ALA A 165 -11.24 31.12 3.21
C ALA A 165 -11.86 30.60 1.90
N LYS A 166 -12.74 29.60 1.97
CA LYS A 166 -13.48 29.13 0.79
C LYS A 166 -14.24 30.29 0.13
N ASP A 167 -14.12 30.39 -1.19
CA ASP A 167 -14.68 31.45 -2.02
C ASP A 167 -14.18 32.88 -1.67
N ARG A 168 -13.12 32.99 -0.87
CA ARG A 168 -12.47 34.24 -0.46
C ARG A 168 -11.00 34.26 -0.88
N GLU A 169 -10.36 35.40 -0.73
CA GLU A 169 -8.93 35.56 -0.98
C GLU A 169 -8.10 35.15 0.24
N THR A 170 -7.00 34.45 0.00
CA THR A 170 -5.96 34.13 0.99
C THR A 170 -4.65 34.76 0.54
N VAL A 171 -4.13 35.69 1.34
CA VAL A 171 -2.86 36.36 1.08
C VAL A 171 -1.70 35.45 1.49
N ILE A 172 -0.76 35.25 0.57
CA ILE A 172 0.45 34.46 0.78
C ILE A 172 1.66 35.13 0.11
N SER A 173 2.83 35.04 0.72
CA SER A 173 4.04 35.55 0.08
C SER A 173 4.38 34.70 -1.14
N ARG A 174 4.82 35.35 -2.23
CA ARG A 174 5.26 34.62 -3.45
C ARG A 174 6.41 33.64 -3.16
N GLY A 175 7.24 33.93 -2.15
CA GLY A 175 8.34 33.05 -1.72
C GLY A 175 7.88 31.80 -0.95
N GLU A 176 6.61 31.77 -0.51
CA GLU A 176 6.03 30.67 0.27
C GLU A 176 5.21 29.70 -0.61
N LEU A 177 5.17 29.92 -1.92
CA LEU A 177 4.58 29.02 -2.91
C LEU A 177 5.48 27.81 -3.16
N VAL A 178 5.77 27.08 -2.08
CA VAL A 178 6.71 25.97 -2.07
C VAL A 178 6.12 24.71 -2.70
N GLU A 179 7.03 23.87 -3.17
CA GLU A 179 6.77 22.50 -3.59
C GLU A 179 7.56 21.55 -2.69
N ILE A 180 6.88 20.55 -2.10
CA ILE A 180 7.49 19.60 -1.16
C ILE A 180 7.29 18.19 -1.68
N GLY A 181 8.38 17.50 -2.01
CA GLY A 181 8.30 16.18 -2.64
C GLY A 181 7.82 16.25 -4.08
N GLY A 182 7.04 15.25 -4.54
CA GLY A 182 6.63 15.15 -5.95
C GLY A 182 5.20 15.57 -6.28
N SER A 183 4.34 15.80 -5.28
CA SER A 183 2.90 15.99 -5.51
C SER A 183 2.23 17.00 -4.57
N PHE A 184 3.00 17.72 -3.76
CA PHE A 184 2.47 18.74 -2.85
C PHE A 184 2.92 20.11 -3.30
N ARG A 185 1.98 20.91 -3.79
CA ARG A 185 2.20 22.27 -4.28
C ARG A 185 1.17 23.20 -3.67
N ILE A 186 1.63 24.26 -3.01
CA ILE A 186 0.75 25.22 -2.34
C ILE A 186 -0.31 25.82 -3.29
N PRO A 187 0.02 26.27 -4.52
CA PRO A 187 -1.01 26.81 -5.43
C PRO A 187 -2.12 25.81 -5.78
N GLU A 188 -1.77 24.55 -6.03
CA GLU A 188 -2.74 23.50 -6.36
C GLU A 188 -3.64 23.18 -5.16
N ILE A 189 -3.08 23.20 -3.94
CA ILE A 189 -3.82 23.00 -2.70
C ILE A 189 -4.78 24.15 -2.40
N MET A 190 -4.34 25.39 -2.60
CA MET A 190 -5.20 26.56 -2.45
C MET A 190 -6.38 26.48 -3.42
N ALA A 191 -6.14 26.12 -4.69
CA ALA A 191 -7.21 25.91 -5.66
C ALA A 191 -8.18 24.78 -5.24
N LEU A 192 -7.67 23.64 -4.75
CA LEU A 192 -8.49 22.53 -4.26
C LEU A 192 -9.34 22.90 -3.04
N SER A 193 -8.86 23.80 -2.18
CA SER A 193 -9.58 24.27 -1.01
C SER A 193 -10.73 25.24 -1.36
N GLY A 194 -10.80 25.72 -2.60
CA GLY A 194 -11.74 26.74 -3.03
C GLY A 194 -11.35 28.16 -2.61
N SER A 195 -10.15 28.35 -2.06
CA SER A 195 -9.58 29.68 -1.81
C SER A 195 -9.04 30.28 -3.11
N ARG A 196 -9.17 31.60 -3.22
CA ARG A 196 -8.51 32.39 -4.27
C ARG A 196 -7.19 32.96 -3.73
N MET A 197 -6.22 33.13 -4.60
CA MET A 197 -4.92 33.74 -4.29
C MET A 197 -4.93 35.19 -4.77
#